data_AF-A0A6M8VLM0-F1
#
_entry.id   AF-A0A6M8VLM0-F1
#
_cell.length_a   1.000
_cell.length_b   1.000
_cell.length_c   1.000
_cell.angle_alpha   90.00
_cell.angle_beta   90.00
_cell.angle_gamma   90.00
#
_symmetry.space_group_name_H-M   'P 1'
#
loop_
_entity.id
_entity.type
_entity.pdbx_description
1 polymer ?
#
loop_
_entity_poly.entity_id
_entity_poly.type
_entity_poly.pdbx_seq_one_letter_code
_entity_poly.pdbx_strand_id
1 'polypeptide(L)'
;MAERKKLELELNKTVSLELLFDEPISGQSRYGSYWMYTLKDRNGEEVLYFAPEEVNEQIKSLKKGDRFEITKYAEQKGTKIVTRYDIKVERKNLESPANELNKSNGGDYFYDLMLASCRDAVKIQNELGGLMDAKSLAVTLFIARSKINGNSLQ
;
A
#
# COMPACT_ATOMS: atom_id res chain seq x y z
N MET A 1 0.51 -32.41 16.50
CA MET A 1 -0.18 -31.23 15.94
C MET A 1 0.31 -30.05 16.74
N ALA A 2 1.16 -29.19 16.17
CA ALA A 2 1.74 -28.07 16.91
C ALA A 2 0.62 -27.06 17.24
N GLU A 3 0.42 -26.77 18.52
CA GLU A 3 -0.45 -25.69 18.95
C GLU A 3 0.15 -24.36 18.48
N ARG A 4 -0.42 -23.77 17.42
CA ARG A 4 0.00 -22.46 16.95
C ARG A 4 -0.54 -21.41 17.92
N LYS A 5 0.36 -20.56 18.42
CA LYS A 5 0.02 -19.52 19.40
C LYS A 5 -0.77 -18.39 18.72
N LYS A 6 -1.83 -17.92 19.36
CA LYS A 6 -2.57 -16.73 18.91
C LYS A 6 -1.72 -15.48 19.13
N LEU A 7 -1.59 -14.65 18.10
CA LEU A 7 -0.96 -13.33 18.17
C LEU A 7 -1.95 -12.31 18.73
N GLU A 8 -1.57 -11.68 19.84
CA GLU A 8 -2.27 -10.55 20.44
C GLU A 8 -1.40 -9.31 20.27
N LEU A 9 -1.93 -8.26 19.62
CA LEU A 9 -1.20 -7.01 19.39
C LEU A 9 -1.28 -6.10 20.61
N GLU A 10 -0.11 -5.74 21.15
CA GLU A 10 0.03 -4.76 22.22
C GLU A 10 -0.20 -3.33 21.69
N LEU A 11 -0.79 -2.47 22.52
CA LEU A 11 -1.03 -1.08 22.14
C LEU A 11 0.28 -0.31 21.94
N ASN A 12 0.33 0.50 20.88
CA ASN A 12 1.46 1.35 20.49
C ASN A 12 2.77 0.58 20.23
N LYS A 13 2.68 -0.73 19.98
CA LYS A 13 3.83 -1.56 19.65
C LYS A 13 3.72 -2.06 18.22
N THR A 14 4.76 -1.81 17.45
CA THR A 14 4.89 -2.30 16.07
C THR A 14 5.41 -3.73 16.08
N VAL A 15 4.79 -4.59 15.29
CA VAL A 15 5.21 -5.99 15.11
C VAL A 15 5.40 -6.25 13.62
N SER A 16 6.57 -6.75 13.24
CA SER A 16 6.90 -7.12 11.86
C SER A 16 6.57 -8.60 11.63
N LEU A 17 5.74 -8.89 10.63
CA LEU A 17 5.15 -10.19 10.38
C LEU A 17 5.35 -10.60 8.91
N GLU A 18 5.51 -11.89 8.67
CA GLU A 18 5.61 -12.47 7.32
C GLU A 18 4.44 -13.42 7.07
N LEU A 19 3.79 -13.31 5.90
CA LEU A 19 2.68 -14.19 5.51
C LEU A 19 3.19 -15.59 5.14
N LEU A 20 2.61 -16.63 5.75
CA LEU A 20 2.97 -18.02 5.44
C LEU A 20 2.08 -18.66 4.37
N PHE A 21 0.91 -18.08 4.09
CA PHE A 21 -0.05 -18.55 3.10
C PHE A 21 -0.62 -17.36 2.33
N ASP A 22 -1.07 -17.61 1.10
CA ASP A 22 -1.63 -16.58 0.21
C ASP A 22 -3.05 -16.16 0.61
N GLU A 23 -3.83 -17.09 1.17
CA GLU A 23 -5.22 -16.85 1.54
C GLU A 23 -5.42 -17.04 3.05
N PRO A 24 -6.19 -16.15 3.71
CA PRO A 24 -6.59 -16.38 5.09
C PRO A 24 -7.61 -17.51 5.18
N ILE A 25 -7.64 -18.15 6.35
CA ILE A 25 -8.77 -19.00 6.73
C ILE A 25 -9.92 -18.08 7.12
N SER A 26 -10.89 -17.94 6.23
CA SER A 26 -12.10 -17.14 6.46
C SER A 26 -13.29 -18.00 6.90
N GLY A 27 -14.15 -17.45 7.75
CA GLY A 27 -15.40 -18.10 8.12
C GLY A 27 -16.39 -17.13 8.78
N GLN A 28 -17.52 -17.65 9.26
CA GLN A 28 -18.50 -16.88 10.02
C GLN A 28 -18.60 -17.38 11.46
N SER A 29 -18.71 -16.44 12.39
CA SER A 29 -18.98 -16.67 13.80
C SER A 29 -20.27 -15.95 14.22
N ARG A 30 -20.67 -16.13 15.48
CA ARG A 30 -21.77 -15.36 16.09
C ARG A 30 -21.54 -13.85 16.12
N TYR A 31 -20.28 -13.42 15.95
CA TYR A 31 -19.87 -12.02 15.98
C TYR A 31 -19.61 -11.46 14.58
N GLY A 32 -19.87 -12.25 13.53
CA GLY A 32 -19.63 -11.87 12.13
C GLY A 32 -18.51 -12.68 11.47
N SER A 33 -18.12 -12.22 10.29
CA SER A 33 -17.03 -12.81 9.50
C SER A 33 -15.68 -12.67 10.22
N TYR A 34 -14.83 -13.67 10.11
CA TYR A 34 -13.46 -13.62 10.61
C TYR A 34 -12.48 -14.01 9.52
N TRP A 35 -11.26 -13.45 9.61
CA TRP A 35 -10.13 -13.79 8.75
C TRP A 35 -8.93 -14.15 9.62
N MET A 36 -8.49 -15.40 9.52
CA MET A 36 -7.38 -15.92 10.30
C MET A 36 -6.16 -16.14 9.40
N TYR A 37 -5.10 -15.40 9.68
CA TYR A 37 -3.82 -15.49 8.97
C TYR A 37 -2.83 -16.31 9.79
N THR A 38 -2.06 -17.17 9.11
CA THR A 38 -0.88 -17.79 9.72
C THR A 38 0.32 -16.95 9.32
N LEU A 39 0.99 -16.38 10.32
CA LEU A 39 2.08 -15.44 10.17
C LEU A 39 3.32 -15.98 10.84
N LYS A 40 4.48 -15.49 10.41
CA LYS A 40 5.76 -15.74 11.06
C LYS A 40 6.24 -14.45 11.70
N ASP A 41 6.51 -14.50 13.00
CA ASP A 41 7.07 -13.36 13.74
C ASP A 41 8.57 -13.20 13.44
N ARG A 42 9.17 -12.08 13.86
CA ARG A 42 10.61 -11.79 13.73
C ARG A 42 11.50 -12.88 14.32
N ASN A 43 11.03 -13.55 15.38
CA ASN A 43 11.73 -14.68 16.02
C ASN A 43 11.66 -15.98 15.21
N GLY A 44 10.87 -15.99 14.13
CA GLY A 44 10.66 -17.15 13.27
C GLY A 44 9.56 -18.10 13.74
N GLU A 45 8.85 -17.77 14.82
CA GLU A 45 7.74 -18.55 15.34
C GLU A 45 6.46 -18.38 14.49
N GLU A 46 5.73 -19.48 14.28
CA GLU A 46 4.42 -19.44 13.62
C GLU A 46 3.34 -19.02 14.61
N VAL A 47 2.62 -17.95 14.25
CA VAL A 47 1.52 -17.41 15.05
C VAL A 47 0.24 -17.28 14.22
N LEU A 48 -0.90 -17.40 14.88
CA LEU A 48 -2.21 -17.19 14.28
C LEU A 48 -2.73 -15.80 14.62
N TYR A 49 -3.06 -15.02 13.60
CA TYR A 49 -3.59 -13.67 13.76
C TYR A 49 -5.02 -13.59 13.24
N PHE A 50 -5.94 -13.16 14.09
CA PHE A 50 -7.32 -12.88 13.72
C PHE A 50 -7.42 -11.41 13.32
N ALA A 51 -7.40 -11.16 12.01
CA ALA A 51 -7.43 -9.82 11.45
C ALA A 51 -8.85 -9.24 11.53
N PRO A 52 -9.02 -8.03 12.10
CA PRO A 52 -10.21 -7.23 11.86
C PRO A 52 -10.41 -6.96 10.37
N GLU A 53 -11.64 -6.64 9.98
CA GLU A 53 -12.00 -6.34 8.57
C GLU A 53 -11.10 -5.27 7.96
N GLU A 54 -10.85 -4.17 8.67
CA GLU A 54 -9.99 -3.07 8.21
C GLU A 54 -8.52 -3.48 7.96
N VAL A 55 -8.04 -4.48 8.69
CA VAL A 55 -6.70 -5.03 8.52
C VAL A 55 -6.71 -6.00 7.33
N ASN A 56 -7.71 -6.88 7.27
CA ASN A 56 -7.89 -7.82 6.18
C ASN A 56 -7.96 -7.13 4.82
N GLU A 57 -8.71 -6.04 4.69
CA GLU A 57 -8.82 -5.28 3.43
C GLU A 57 -7.47 -4.74 2.95
N GLN A 58 -6.55 -4.41 3.86
CA GLN A 58 -5.22 -3.90 3.53
C GLN A 58 -4.23 -5.01 3.18
N ILE A 59 -4.33 -6.19 3.82
CA ILE A 59 -3.35 -7.27 3.64
C ILE A 59 -3.81 -8.40 2.70
N LYS A 60 -5.09 -8.48 2.33
CA LYS A 60 -5.62 -9.54 1.46
C LYS A 60 -5.00 -9.61 0.06
N SER A 61 -4.36 -8.52 -0.38
CA SER A 61 -3.68 -8.44 -1.67
C SER A 61 -2.26 -9.00 -1.63
N LEU A 62 -1.71 -9.19 -0.44
CA LEU A 62 -0.35 -9.68 -0.22
C LEU A 62 -0.27 -11.19 -0.51
N LYS A 63 0.92 -11.63 -0.90
CA LYS A 63 1.21 -13.04 -1.19
C LYS A 63 2.02 -13.68 -0.09
N LYS A 64 2.08 -15.00 -0.12
CA LYS A 64 2.96 -15.78 0.75
C LYS A 64 4.41 -15.27 0.62
N GLY A 65 5.03 -14.99 1.76
CA GLY A 65 6.39 -14.48 1.87
C GLY A 65 6.49 -12.96 1.88
N ASP A 66 5.40 -12.23 1.65
CA ASP A 66 5.37 -10.78 1.84
C ASP A 66 5.43 -10.45 3.33
N ARG A 67 6.13 -9.35 3.62
CA ARG A 67 6.32 -8.83 4.97
C ARG A 67 5.55 -7.55 5.15
N PHE A 68 4.98 -7.39 6.34
CA PHE A 68 4.34 -6.15 6.72
C PHE A 68 4.54 -5.90 8.21
N GLU A 69 4.52 -4.64 8.59
CA GLU A 69 4.49 -4.21 9.97
C GLU A 69 3.09 -3.78 10.33
N ILE A 70 2.61 -4.17 11.51
CA ILE A 70 1.32 -3.75 12.04
C ILE A 70 1.51 -3.10 13.40
N THR A 71 0.84 -1.97 13.61
CA THR A 71 0.80 -1.26 14.88
C THR A 71 -0.65 -1.01 15.29
N LYS A 72 -0.99 -1.38 16.53
CA LYS A 72 -2.32 -1.15 17.10
C LYS A 72 -2.30 0.11 17.96
N TYR A 73 -2.98 1.16 17.53
CA TYR A 73 -3.14 2.41 18.26
C TYR A 73 -4.47 2.49 18.98
N ALA A 74 -4.47 3.18 20.13
CA ALA A 74 -5.69 3.66 20.78
C ALA A 74 -5.83 5.17 20.51
N GLU A 75 -6.83 5.55 19.71
CA GLU A 75 -7.16 6.95 19.41
C GLU A 75 -8.35 7.41 20.24
N GLN A 76 -8.25 8.57 20.87
CA GLN A 76 -9.38 9.19 21.55
C GLN A 76 -10.14 10.10 20.58
N LYS A 77 -11.36 9.71 20.20
CA LYS A 77 -12.29 10.54 19.41
C LYS A 77 -13.37 11.08 20.35
N GLY A 78 -13.13 12.29 20.85
CA GLY A 78 -13.98 12.92 21.88
C GLY A 78 -13.89 12.17 23.21
N THR A 79 -15.01 11.61 23.67
CA THR A 79 -15.07 10.81 24.91
C THR A 79 -14.83 9.31 24.67
N LYS A 80 -14.76 8.86 23.41
CA LYS A 80 -14.63 7.43 23.07
C LYS A 80 -13.19 7.08 22.68
N ILE A 81 -12.70 5.95 23.18
CA ILE A 81 -11.43 5.35 22.74
C ILE A 81 -11.74 4.37 21.61
N VAL A 82 -11.13 4.59 20.45
CA VAL A 82 -11.26 3.79 19.24
C VAL A 82 -9.93 3.12 18.94
N THR A 83 -9.95 1.86 18.53
CA THR A 83 -8.74 1.17 18.08
C THR A 83 -8.51 1.51 16.61
N ARG A 84 -7.28 1.87 16.25
CA ARG A 84 -6.85 2.10 14.87
C ARG A 84 -5.65 1.22 14.58
N TYR A 85 -5.58 0.62 13.39
CA TYR A 85 -4.40 -0.13 12.96
C TYR A 85 -3.66 0.65 11.88
N ASP A 86 -2.33 0.68 11.99
CA ASP A 86 -1.42 1.19 10.98
C ASP A 86 -0.65 0.00 10.41
N ILE A 87 -0.68 -0.17 9.08
CA ILE A 87 -0.07 -1.30 8.39
C ILE A 87 0.90 -0.76 7.35
N LYS A 88 2.15 -1.22 7.43
CA LYS A 88 3.21 -0.86 6.49
C LYS A 88 3.68 -2.11 5.78
N VAL A 89 3.35 -2.23 4.52
CA VAL A 89 3.79 -3.37 3.70
C VAL A 89 5.21 -3.12 3.22
N GLU A 90 6.13 -4.02 3.55
CA GLU A 90 7.46 -4.07 2.96
C GLU A 90 7.34 -4.70 1.57
N ARG A 91 6.87 -3.93 0.58
CA ARG A 91 6.96 -4.38 -0.82
C ARG A 91 8.44 -4.54 -1.15
N LYS A 92 8.85 -5.75 -1.55
CA LYS A 92 10.15 -5.94 -2.19
C LYS A 92 10.18 -5.05 -3.42
N ASN A 93 10.90 -3.95 -3.28
CA ASN A 93 11.22 -3.02 -4.34
C ASN A 93 11.76 -3.76 -5.56
N LEU A 94 10.91 -3.93 -6.56
CA LEU A 94 11.24 -3.30 -7.83
C LEU A 94 10.72 -1.86 -7.70
N GLU A 95 11.66 -0.94 -7.44
CA GLU A 95 11.57 0.52 -7.64
C GLU A 95 10.89 1.41 -6.57
N SER A 96 11.74 1.98 -5.69
CA SER A 96 11.46 3.16 -4.85
C SER A 96 11.47 4.44 -5.71
N PRO A 97 11.09 5.63 -5.20
CA PRO A 97 10.14 5.98 -4.13
C PRO A 97 9.21 7.14 -4.54
N ALA A 98 7.96 7.19 -4.08
CA ALA A 98 7.26 8.46 -3.79
C ALA A 98 5.94 8.20 -3.06
N ASN A 99 5.75 8.90 -1.95
CA ASN A 99 4.47 9.20 -1.30
C ASN A 99 3.28 9.20 -2.27
N GLU A 100 2.42 8.18 -2.17
CA GLU A 100 1.06 8.29 -2.68
C GLU A 100 0.14 8.64 -1.52
N LEU A 101 -0.09 9.95 -1.39
CA LEU A 101 -1.26 10.47 -0.70
C LEU A 101 -2.50 9.79 -1.28
N ASN A 102 -3.29 9.22 -0.39
CA ASN A 102 -4.72 8.99 -0.55
C ASN A 102 -5.38 10.07 -1.43
N LYS A 103 -6.00 9.64 -2.54
CA LYS A 103 -7.33 10.13 -2.94
C LYS A 103 -7.98 9.19 -3.94
N SER A 104 -9.09 8.63 -3.48
CA SER A 104 -10.15 8.03 -4.27
C SER A 104 -10.67 8.97 -5.36
N ASN A 105 -11.26 8.35 -6.39
CA ASN A 105 -12.06 8.90 -7.49
C ASN A 105 -11.28 9.28 -8.75
N GLY A 106 -11.43 8.43 -9.78
CA GLY A 106 -11.22 8.72 -11.21
C GLY A 106 -10.40 9.97 -11.52
N GLY A 107 -9.08 9.85 -11.40
CA GLY A 107 -8.16 10.84 -11.95
C GLY A 107 -8.47 11.02 -13.43
N ASP A 108 -8.76 12.24 -13.84
CA ASP A 108 -8.90 12.59 -15.26
C ASP A 108 -7.62 12.13 -15.95
N TYR A 109 -7.73 11.23 -16.93
CA TYR A 109 -6.59 10.67 -17.65
C TYR A 109 -5.64 11.77 -18.16
N PHE A 110 -6.18 12.91 -18.56
CA PHE A 110 -5.38 14.06 -18.99
C PHE A 110 -4.66 14.75 -17.82
N TYR A 111 -5.25 14.75 -16.63
CA TYR A 111 -4.63 15.29 -15.43
C TYR A 111 -3.39 14.47 -15.03
N ASP A 112 -3.52 13.14 -14.97
CA ASP A 112 -2.42 12.25 -14.62
C ASP A 112 -1.31 12.31 -15.69
N LEU A 113 -1.70 12.36 -16.96
CA LEU A 113 -0.77 12.49 -18.08
C LEU A 113 -0.01 13.83 -18.06
N MET A 114 -0.69 14.92 -17.71
CA MET A 114 -0.06 16.23 -17.56
C MET A 114 0.91 16.24 -16.38
N LEU A 115 0.51 15.65 -15.24
CA LEU A 115 1.36 15.58 -14.05
C LEU A 115 2.65 14.80 -14.33
N ALA A 116 2.56 13.66 -15.01
CA ALA A 116 3.73 12.89 -15.44
C ALA A 116 4.63 13.71 -16.37
N SER A 117 4.04 14.44 -17.32
CA SER A 117 4.79 15.26 -18.29
C SER A 117 5.54 16.42 -17.61
N CYS A 118 4.93 17.06 -16.61
CA CYS A 118 5.58 18.08 -15.80
C CYS A 118 6.75 17.52 -14.98
N ARG A 119 6.59 16.34 -14.36
CA ARG A 119 7.65 15.71 -13.56
C ARG A 119 8.88 15.41 -14.42
N ASP A 120 8.67 14.87 -15.61
CA ASP A 120 9.77 14.52 -16.50
C ASP A 120 10.44 15.75 -17.12
N ALA A 121 9.67 16.79 -17.42
CA ALA A 121 10.23 18.07 -17.88
C ALA A 121 11.21 18.68 -16.87
N VAL A 122 10.89 18.63 -15.57
CA VAL A 122 11.78 19.12 -14.51
C VAL A 122 13.03 18.25 -14.39
N LYS A 123 12.91 16.92 -14.53
CA LYS A 123 14.07 16.03 -14.54
C LYS A 123 15.02 16.34 -15.71
N ILE A 124 14.47 16.46 -16.91
CA ILE A 124 15.25 16.79 -18.12
C ILE A 124 15.89 18.17 -17.98
N GLN A 125 15.17 19.17 -17.46
CA GLN A 125 15.74 20.49 -17.20
C GLN A 125 16.94 20.41 -16.26
N ASN A 126 16.84 19.62 -15.18
CA ASN A 126 17.92 19.44 -14.23
C ASN A 126 19.13 18.72 -14.85
N GLU A 127 18.90 17.70 -15.69
CA GLU A 127 19.96 16.97 -16.40
C GLU A 127 20.68 17.86 -17.43
N LEU A 128 19.95 18.73 -18.11
CA LEU A 128 20.49 19.67 -19.11
C LEU A 128 20.99 20.98 -18.50
N GLY A 129 21.16 21.04 -17.17
CA GLY A 129 21.73 22.21 -16.49
C GLY A 129 20.90 23.49 -16.61
N GLY A 130 19.57 23.38 -16.76
CA GLY A 130 18.66 24.52 -16.82
C GLY A 130 18.63 25.26 -18.16
N LEU A 131 19.28 24.75 -19.20
CA LEU A 131 19.35 25.38 -20.53
C LEU A 131 18.01 25.38 -21.28
N MET A 132 17.08 24.51 -20.89
CA MET A 132 15.75 24.41 -21.50
C MET A 132 14.65 24.81 -20.51
N ASP A 133 13.61 25.43 -21.05
CA ASP A 133 12.41 25.80 -20.31
C ASP A 133 11.55 24.56 -20.01
N ALA A 134 11.34 24.26 -18.72
CA ALA A 134 10.52 23.12 -18.30
C ALA A 134 9.07 23.20 -18.78
N LYS A 135 8.51 24.41 -18.95
CA LYS A 135 7.13 24.54 -19.42
C LYS A 135 7.00 24.04 -20.86
N SER A 136 7.92 24.47 -21.73
CA SER A 136 7.98 24.02 -23.13
C SER A 136 8.19 22.52 -23.23
N LEU A 137 9.12 21.95 -22.44
CA LEU A 137 9.35 20.51 -22.35
C LEU A 137 8.08 19.74 -21.92
N ALA A 138 7.39 20.21 -20.88
CA ALA A 138 6.19 19.55 -20.37
C ALA A 138 5.07 19.51 -21.43
N VAL A 139 4.86 20.61 -22.16
CA VAL A 139 3.85 20.69 -23.24
C VAL A 139 4.22 19.75 -24.38
N THR A 140 5.48 19.71 -24.82
CA THR A 140 5.93 18.80 -25.87
C THR A 140 5.74 17.33 -25.48
N LEU A 141 6.11 16.97 -24.24
CA LEU A 141 5.93 15.62 -23.71
C LEU A 141 4.44 15.23 -23.63
N PHE A 142 3.59 16.14 -23.17
CA PHE A 142 2.15 15.90 -23.06
C PHE A 142 1.50 15.68 -24.44
N ILE A 143 1.87 16.47 -25.44
CA ILE A 143 1.38 16.30 -26.82
C ILE A 143 1.86 14.96 -27.41
N ALA A 144 3.14 14.61 -27.21
CA ALA A 144 3.68 13.34 -27.69
C ALA A 144 2.94 12.15 -27.08
N ARG A 145 2.70 12.19 -25.76
CA ARG A 145 2.01 11.12 -25.02
C ARG A 145 0.53 11.02 -25.35
N SER A 146 -0.15 12.14 -25.50
CA SER A 146 -1.58 12.15 -25.84
C SER A 146 -1.85 11.65 -27.27
N LYS A 147 -0.93 11.88 -28.21
CA LYS A 147 -1.04 11.36 -29.59
C LYS A 147 -0.74 9.86 -29.72
N ILE A 148 0.22 9.33 -28.96
CA ILE A 148 0.58 7.90 -29.02
C ILE A 148 -0.57 7.03 -28.50
N ASN A 149 -1.26 7.45 -27.45
CA ASN A 149 -2.35 6.68 -26.84
C ASN A 149 -3.68 6.74 -27.63
N GLY A 150 -3.81 7.66 -28.59
CA GLY A 150 -4.96 7.70 -29.50
C GLY A 150 -4.86 6.69 -30.66
N ASN A 151 -3.68 6.15 -30.94
CA ASN A 151 -3.42 5.32 -32.13
C ASN A 151 -3.42 3.81 -31.86
N SER A 152 -3.80 3.38 -30.64
CA SER A 152 -3.93 1.97 -30.24
C SER A 152 -5.38 1.45 -30.25
N LEU A 153 -6.28 2.16 -30.94
CA LEU A 153 -7.65 1.72 -31.25
C LEU A 153 -7.84 1.69 -32.77
N GLN A 154 -7.16 0.74 -33.43
CA GLN A 154 -7.51 0.25 -34.77
C GLN A 154 -7.17 -1.23 -34.90
#